data_AF-A0AAW0FEX0-F1
#
_entry.id   AF-A0AAW0FEX0-F1
#
_cell.length_a   1.000
_cell.length_b   1.000
_cell.length_c   1.000
_cell.angle_alpha   90.00
_cell.angle_beta   90.00
_cell.angle_gamma   90.00
#
_symmetry.space_group_name_H-M   'P 1'
#
loop_
_entity.id
_entity.type
_entity.pdbx_description
1 polymer ?
#
loop_
_entity_poly.entity_id
_entity_poly.type
_entity_poly.pdbx_seq_one_letter_code
_entity_poly.pdbx_strand_id
1 'polypeptide(L)'
;MDQLGIWYEHRLIDDMVAQMLKSKGGFVIAMKNYDGDVQSDIVAQGFGSLGLMTSVLMTPSGKITLTEAAHGTVTRHFRNWTQGKETSTNSIASIFAWTRGLIKRGELDSTPDVVKFGEALEKAVVDTVLSGTMTKDLALAQGKTERSSYVTTEGFIEAVAKRLSDSL
;
A
#
# COMPACT_ATOMS: atom_id res chain seq x y z
N MET A 1 -3.93 27.68 3.98
CA MET A 1 -2.70 27.28 3.27
C MET A 1 -1.50 27.93 3.93
N ASP A 2 -1.47 29.26 4.05
CA ASP A 2 -0.36 30.02 4.65
C ASP A 2 -0.01 29.61 6.10
N GLN A 3 -1.01 29.35 6.96
CA GLN A 3 -0.78 28.89 8.33
C GLN A 3 -0.25 27.45 8.44
N LEU A 4 -0.41 26.66 7.38
CA LEU A 4 0.04 25.27 7.31
C LEU A 4 1.36 25.12 6.56
N GLY A 5 1.91 26.21 5.99
CA GLY A 5 3.15 26.17 5.22
C GLY A 5 3.05 25.38 3.89
N ILE A 6 1.85 25.26 3.32
CA ILE A 6 1.59 24.55 2.05
C ILE A 6 1.02 25.50 0.99
N TRP A 7 1.16 25.15 -0.28
CA TRP A 7 0.63 25.92 -1.41
C TRP A 7 -0.01 25.02 -2.47
N TYR A 8 -0.76 25.63 -3.39
CA TYR A 8 -1.32 24.99 -4.57
C TYR A 8 -0.73 25.63 -5.82
N GLU A 9 -0.35 24.80 -6.78
CA GLU A 9 0.22 25.24 -8.05
C GLU A 9 -0.30 24.34 -9.18
N HIS A 10 -0.83 24.95 -10.23
CA HIS A 10 -1.11 24.23 -11.48
C HIS A 10 0.19 24.12 -12.29
N ARG A 11 0.47 22.94 -12.82
CA ARG A 11 1.59 22.69 -13.74
C ARG A 11 1.11 21.94 -14.98
N LEU A 12 1.80 22.18 -16.10
CA LEU A 12 1.68 21.31 -17.27
C LEU A 12 2.21 19.92 -16.92
N ILE A 13 1.63 18.88 -17.52
CA ILE A 13 1.94 17.50 -17.16
C ILE A 13 3.42 17.18 -17.42
N ASP A 14 4.00 17.74 -18.48
CA ASP A 14 5.40 17.60 -18.88
C ASP A 14 6.35 18.12 -17.78
N ASP A 15 6.03 19.30 -17.23
CA ASP A 15 6.76 19.90 -16.12
C ASP A 15 6.56 19.13 -14.82
N MET A 16 5.34 18.63 -14.58
CA MET A 16 5.01 17.89 -13.37
C MET A 16 5.77 16.55 -13.30
N VAL A 17 5.81 15.77 -14.39
CA VAL A 17 6.56 14.50 -14.40
C VAL A 17 8.06 14.73 -14.26
N ALA A 18 8.60 15.81 -14.83
CA ALA A 18 10.00 16.20 -14.63
C ALA A 18 10.28 16.61 -13.17
N GLN A 19 9.35 17.33 -12.52
CA GLN A 19 9.43 17.68 -11.10
C GLN A 19 9.38 16.43 -10.23
N MET A 20 8.52 15.46 -10.53
CA MET A 20 8.43 14.19 -9.78
C MET A 20 9.78 13.50 -9.71
N LEU A 21 10.49 13.39 -10.84
CA LEU A 21 11.81 12.75 -10.92
C LEU A 21 12.90 13.49 -10.13
N LYS A 22 12.86 14.83 -10.09
CA LYS A 22 13.90 15.66 -9.45
C LYS A 22 13.63 15.90 -7.95
N SER A 23 12.38 15.76 -7.53
CA SER A 23 11.96 16.08 -6.17
C SER A 23 12.30 14.98 -5.17
N LYS A 24 12.19 15.31 -3.88
CA LYS A 24 12.25 14.32 -2.78
C LYS A 24 10.87 13.74 -2.42
N GLY A 25 9.84 13.97 -3.24
CA GLY A 25 8.45 13.68 -2.88
C GLY A 25 7.87 14.64 -1.83
N GLY A 26 6.81 14.22 -1.13
CA GLY A 26 6.20 14.99 -0.04
C GLY A 26 5.10 15.97 -0.46
N PHE A 27 4.40 15.69 -1.57
CA PHE A 27 3.32 16.52 -2.08
C PHE A 27 2.17 15.66 -2.63
N VAL A 28 0.99 16.27 -2.78
CA VAL A 28 -0.17 15.68 -3.44
C VAL A 28 -0.23 16.18 -4.88
N ILE A 29 -0.45 15.27 -5.83
CA ILE A 29 -0.67 15.62 -7.24
C ILE A 29 -2.13 15.37 -7.57
N ALA A 30 -2.84 16.41 -8.02
CA ALA A 30 -4.15 16.24 -8.64
C ALA A 30 -3.96 15.87 -10.10
N MET A 31 -4.29 14.63 -10.46
CA MET A 31 -4.18 14.12 -11.83
C MET A 31 -5.56 13.93 -12.45
N LYS A 32 -5.64 14.08 -13.78
CA LYS A 32 -6.82 13.62 -14.52
C LYS A 32 -6.87 12.09 -14.45
N ASN A 33 -8.05 11.53 -14.75
CA ASN A 33 -8.31 10.09 -14.61
C ASN A 33 -7.21 9.20 -15.23
N TYR A 34 -6.93 9.37 -16.53
CA TYR A 34 -5.91 8.58 -17.23
C TYR A 34 -4.48 8.82 -16.70
N ASP A 35 -4.13 10.07 -16.40
CA ASP A 35 -2.80 10.40 -15.87
C ASP A 35 -2.60 9.75 -14.50
N GLY A 36 -3.63 9.77 -13.64
CA GLY A 36 -3.62 9.14 -12.33
C GLY A 36 -3.46 7.62 -12.41
N ASP A 37 -4.21 6.96 -13.30
CA ASP A 37 -4.13 5.52 -13.53
C ASP A 37 -2.69 5.09 -13.89
N VAL A 38 -2.12 5.67 -14.95
CA VAL A 38 -0.77 5.31 -15.44
C VAL A 38 0.34 5.72 -14.46
N GLN A 39 0.29 6.94 -13.92
CA GLN A 39 1.37 7.43 -13.05
C GLN A 39 1.35 6.77 -11.67
N SER A 40 0.19 6.35 -11.16
CA SER A 40 0.10 5.65 -9.88
C SER A 40 0.89 4.34 -9.89
N ASP A 41 0.78 3.55 -10.97
CA ASP A 41 1.55 2.30 -11.14
C ASP A 41 3.05 2.55 -11.23
N ILE A 42 3.47 3.59 -11.97
CA ILE A 42 4.89 3.98 -12.08
C ILE A 42 5.43 4.37 -10.71
N VAL A 43 4.68 5.18 -9.95
CA VAL A 43 5.06 5.60 -8.61
C VAL A 43 5.13 4.38 -7.69
N ALA A 44 4.11 3.52 -7.65
CA ALA A 44 4.09 2.32 -6.81
C ALA A 44 5.31 1.41 -7.07
N GLN A 45 5.65 1.20 -8.34
CA GLN A 45 6.80 0.41 -8.73
C GLN A 45 8.13 1.10 -8.36
N GLY A 46 8.21 2.42 -8.49
CA GLY A 46 9.37 3.22 -8.08
C GLY A 46 9.60 3.22 -6.56
N PHE A 47 8.54 3.03 -5.77
CA PHE A 47 8.60 2.84 -4.31
C PHE A 47 8.76 1.37 -3.88
N GLY A 48 8.98 0.46 -4.83
CA GLY A 48 9.40 -0.92 -4.59
C GLY A 48 8.51 -1.95 -5.27
N SER A 49 7.19 -1.86 -5.08
CA SER A 49 6.23 -2.83 -5.62
C SER A 49 4.82 -2.24 -5.63
N LEU A 50 4.01 -2.61 -6.62
CA LEU A 50 2.57 -2.31 -6.64
C LEU A 50 1.85 -2.81 -5.38
N GLY A 51 2.36 -3.87 -4.74
CA GLY A 51 1.84 -4.42 -3.49
C GLY A 51 2.01 -3.49 -2.27
N LEU A 52 2.77 -2.40 -2.39
CA LEU A 52 3.00 -1.41 -1.34
C LEU A 52 2.12 -0.17 -1.45
N MET A 53 1.23 -0.09 -2.44
CA MET A 53 0.37 1.07 -2.65
C MET A 53 -1.07 0.84 -2.18
N THR A 54 -1.61 1.82 -1.46
CA THR A 54 -3.03 1.89 -1.10
C THR A 54 -3.80 2.73 -2.12
N SER A 55 -5.05 2.35 -2.41
CA SER A 55 -6.00 3.19 -3.15
C SER A 55 -7.20 3.53 -2.27
N VAL A 56 -7.56 4.81 -2.23
CA VAL A 56 -8.67 5.33 -1.42
C VAL A 56 -9.48 6.32 -2.26
N LEU A 57 -10.74 5.96 -2.54
CA LEU A 57 -11.73 6.83 -3.15
C LEU A 57 -12.55 7.51 -2.05
N MET A 58 -12.64 8.84 -2.09
CA MET A 58 -13.38 9.63 -1.10
C MET A 58 -14.32 10.61 -1.79
N THR A 59 -15.54 10.74 -1.28
CA THR A 59 -16.45 11.79 -1.76
C THR A 59 -16.05 13.17 -1.25
N PRO A 60 -16.44 14.27 -1.91
CA PRO A 60 -16.10 15.63 -1.47
C PRO A 60 -16.55 15.97 -0.04
N SER A 61 -17.60 15.31 0.46
CA SER A 61 -18.07 15.47 1.84
C SER A 61 -17.23 14.72 2.88
N GLY A 62 -16.34 13.83 2.45
CA GLY A 62 -15.51 12.99 3.32
C GLY A 62 -16.26 11.91 4.09
N LYS A 63 -17.57 11.77 3.87
CA LYS A 63 -18.45 10.84 4.60
C LYS A 63 -18.48 9.43 4.01
N ILE A 64 -18.21 9.32 2.71
CA ILE A 64 -18.19 8.04 2.00
C ILE A 64 -16.76 7.82 1.51
N THR A 65 -16.22 6.67 1.87
CA THR A 65 -14.87 6.25 1.52
C THR A 65 -14.92 4.81 1.06
N LEU A 66 -14.27 4.53 -0.07
CA LEU A 66 -14.00 3.19 -0.57
C LEU A 66 -12.49 3.00 -0.55
N THR A 67 -12.04 1.86 -0.05
CA THR A 67 -10.63 1.50 0.07
C THR A 67 -10.37 0.22 -0.71
N GLU A 68 -9.27 0.17 -1.45
CA GLU A 68 -8.91 -0.98 -2.28
C GLU A 68 -7.38 -1.11 -2.40
N ALA A 69 -6.93 -2.28 -2.85
CA ALA A 69 -5.57 -2.44 -3.31
C ALA A 69 -5.43 -1.81 -4.70
N ALA A 70 -4.36 -1.06 -4.96
CA ALA A 70 -4.16 -0.42 -6.26
C ALA A 70 -3.92 -1.43 -7.41
N HIS A 71 -3.44 -2.63 -7.09
CA HIS A 71 -3.16 -3.66 -8.08
C HIS A 71 -4.41 -4.48 -8.48
N GLY A 72 -4.39 -5.06 -9.67
CA GLY A 72 -5.41 -6.02 -10.12
C GLY A 72 -5.34 -7.39 -9.43
N THR A 73 -6.04 -8.38 -9.99
CA THR A 73 -6.25 -9.71 -9.38
C THR A 73 -5.03 -10.66 -9.41
N VAL A 74 -3.86 -10.18 -9.85
CA VAL A 74 -2.60 -10.95 -9.91
C VAL A 74 -2.77 -12.32 -10.60
N THR A 75 -3.48 -12.34 -11.75
CA THR A 75 -3.90 -13.56 -12.46
C THR A 75 -2.79 -14.59 -12.67
N ARG A 76 -1.55 -14.15 -12.93
CA ARG A 76 -0.40 -15.05 -13.09
C ARG A 76 -0.15 -15.89 -11.83
N HIS A 77 -0.24 -15.30 -10.64
CA HIS A 77 -0.06 -16.02 -9.38
C HIS A 77 -1.26 -16.94 -9.13
N PHE A 78 -2.48 -16.48 -9.42
CA PHE A 78 -3.67 -17.32 -9.32
C PHE A 78 -3.56 -18.60 -10.17
N ARG A 79 -3.07 -18.51 -11.41
CA ARG A 79 -2.85 -19.70 -12.26
C ARG A 79 -1.84 -20.68 -11.65
N ASN A 80 -0.76 -20.18 -11.06
CA ASN A 80 0.21 -21.03 -10.34
C ASN A 80 -0.45 -21.73 -9.14
N TRP A 81 -1.22 -20.99 -8.35
CA TRP A 81 -1.95 -21.54 -7.20
C TRP A 81 -2.94 -22.64 -7.63
N THR A 82 -3.70 -22.46 -8.71
CA THR A 82 -4.62 -23.50 -9.23
C THR A 82 -3.91 -24.78 -9.67
N GLN A 83 -2.60 -24.72 -9.92
CA GLN A 83 -1.76 -25.87 -10.29
C GLN A 83 -1.05 -26.49 -9.07
N GLY A 84 -1.36 -26.04 -7.85
CA GLY A 84 -0.69 -26.48 -6.63
C GLY A 84 0.76 -25.98 -6.49
N LYS A 85 1.16 -24.97 -7.28
CA LYS A 85 2.49 -24.37 -7.17
C LYS A 85 2.51 -23.36 -6.03
N GLU A 86 3.66 -23.28 -5.37
CA GLU A 86 3.93 -22.25 -4.37
C GLU A 86 3.76 -20.84 -4.95
N THR A 87 3.15 -19.94 -4.16
CA THR A 87 3.02 -18.52 -4.51
C THR A 87 3.55 -17.62 -3.40
N SER A 88 4.01 -16.43 -3.80
CA SER A 88 4.45 -15.37 -2.90
C SER A 88 3.89 -14.05 -3.43
N THR A 89 2.60 -13.87 -3.24
CA THR A 89 1.86 -12.66 -3.59
C THR A 89 1.89 -11.72 -2.40
N ASN A 90 2.26 -10.47 -2.63
CA ASN A 90 2.25 -9.45 -1.59
C ASN A 90 0.80 -9.14 -1.16
N SER A 91 0.49 -9.35 0.12
CA SER A 91 -0.85 -9.10 0.68
C SER A 91 -0.98 -7.74 1.37
N ILE A 92 0.07 -6.92 1.40
CA ILE A 92 0.12 -5.64 2.13
C ILE A 92 -0.96 -4.68 1.65
N ALA A 93 -1.05 -4.39 0.35
CA ALA A 93 -2.07 -3.49 -0.19
C ALA A 93 -3.50 -3.95 0.14
N SER A 94 -3.75 -5.27 0.14
CA SER A 94 -5.06 -5.84 0.49
C SER A 94 -5.36 -5.73 2.00
N ILE A 95 -4.36 -5.94 2.86
CA ILE A 95 -4.47 -5.70 4.30
C ILE A 95 -4.74 -4.22 4.57
N PHE A 96 -4.02 -3.33 3.89
CA PHE A 96 -4.18 -1.89 4.06
C PHE A 96 -5.54 -1.40 3.54
N ALA A 97 -6.11 -2.03 2.51
CA ALA A 97 -7.49 -1.75 2.09
C ALA A 97 -8.48 -2.00 3.25
N TRP A 98 -8.31 -3.10 4.00
CA TRP A 98 -9.11 -3.38 5.19
C TRP A 98 -8.86 -2.38 6.32
N THR A 99 -7.60 -2.14 6.70
CA THR A 99 -7.27 -1.25 7.82
C THR A 99 -7.74 0.17 7.56
N ARG A 100 -7.54 0.71 6.36
CA ARG A 100 -8.02 2.05 5.98
C ARG A 100 -9.54 2.15 6.08
N GLY A 101 -10.27 1.11 5.69
CA GLY A 101 -11.73 1.05 5.84
C GLY A 101 -12.15 1.01 7.32
N LEU A 102 -11.50 0.19 8.13
CA LEU A 102 -11.76 0.07 9.57
C LEU A 102 -11.44 1.36 10.33
N ILE A 103 -10.29 1.98 10.05
CA ILE A 103 -9.90 3.28 10.64
C ILE A 103 -10.96 4.32 10.31
N LYS A 104 -11.37 4.43 9.03
CA LYS A 104 -12.39 5.39 8.63
C LYS A 104 -13.75 5.12 9.30
N ARG A 105 -14.15 3.85 9.41
CA ARG A 105 -15.37 3.46 10.14
C ARG A 105 -15.28 3.86 11.61
N GLY A 106 -14.12 3.61 12.24
CA GLY A 106 -13.85 3.95 13.62
C GLY A 106 -13.92 5.45 13.90
N GLU A 107 -13.37 6.28 13.01
CA GLU A 107 -13.51 7.74 13.06
C GLU A 107 -14.97 8.18 12.99
N LEU A 108 -15.74 7.63 12.04
CA LEU A 108 -17.14 8.02 11.83
C LEU A 108 -18.04 7.60 12.99
N ASP A 109 -17.76 6.46 13.62
CA ASP A 109 -18.53 5.93 14.76
C ASP A 109 -18.00 6.41 16.11
N SER A 110 -16.92 7.19 16.14
CA SER A 110 -16.21 7.56 17.38
C SER A 110 -15.83 6.34 18.23
N THR A 111 -15.32 5.27 17.58
CA THR A 111 -14.86 4.03 18.23
C THR A 111 -13.33 3.94 18.18
N PRO A 112 -12.62 4.57 19.14
CA PRO A 112 -11.15 4.71 19.08
C PRO A 112 -10.41 3.37 19.12
N ASP A 113 -10.99 2.32 19.69
CA ASP A 113 -10.34 1.01 19.74
C ASP A 113 -10.33 0.31 18.37
N VAL A 114 -11.31 0.60 17.50
CA VAL A 114 -11.30 0.14 16.10
C VAL A 114 -10.18 0.83 15.32
N VAL A 115 -10.00 2.14 15.56
CA VAL A 115 -8.90 2.92 14.96
C VAL A 115 -7.55 2.36 15.40
N LYS A 116 -7.34 2.17 16.71
CA LYS A 116 -6.11 1.61 17.26
C LYS A 116 -5.81 0.22 16.71
N PHE A 117 -6.82 -0.64 16.55
CA PHE A 117 -6.62 -1.95 15.93
C PHE A 117 -6.13 -1.85 14.49
N GLY A 118 -6.74 -0.97 13.69
CA GLY A 118 -6.31 -0.74 12.31
C GLY A 118 -4.86 -0.23 12.22
N GLU A 119 -4.51 0.74 13.06
CA GLU A 119 -3.15 1.29 13.15
C GLU A 119 -2.13 0.25 13.64
N ALA A 120 -2.50 -0.57 14.64
CA ALA A 120 -1.66 -1.65 15.15
C ALA A 120 -1.38 -2.71 14.07
N LEU A 121 -2.39 -3.07 13.26
CA LEU A 121 -2.22 -4.00 12.15
C LEU A 121 -1.32 -3.41 11.04
N GLU A 122 -1.50 -2.14 10.66
CA GLU A 122 -0.57 -1.47 9.71
C GLU A 122 0.86 -1.47 10.24
N LYS A 123 1.05 -1.17 11.53
CA LYS A 123 2.36 -1.19 12.18
C LYS A 123 2.96 -2.60 12.18
N ALA A 124 2.17 -3.63 12.51
CA ALA A 124 2.63 -5.02 12.51
C ALA A 124 3.08 -5.47 11.11
N VAL A 125 2.40 -5.04 10.05
CA VAL A 125 2.83 -5.28 8.66
C VAL A 125 4.18 -4.64 8.37
N VAL A 126 4.32 -3.34 8.65
CA VAL A 126 5.57 -2.60 8.39
C VAL A 126 6.73 -3.19 9.18
N ASP A 127 6.54 -3.44 10.47
CA ASP A 127 7.58 -4.00 11.33
C ASP A 127 7.99 -5.42 10.86
N THR A 128 7.06 -6.21 10.31
CA THR A 128 7.34 -7.55 9.75
C THR A 128 8.28 -7.48 8.55
N VAL A 129 8.05 -6.52 7.65
CA VAL A 129 8.96 -6.25 6.54
C VAL A 129 10.32 -5.75 7.03
N LEU A 130 10.33 -4.82 8.00
CA LEU A 130 11.56 -4.25 8.58
C LEU A 130 12.41 -5.28 9.33
N SER A 131 11.82 -6.35 9.87
CA SER A 131 12.57 -7.46 10.46
C SER A 131 13.09 -8.47 9.43
N GLY A 132 12.89 -8.22 8.13
CA GLY A 132 13.38 -9.06 7.05
C GLY A 132 12.42 -10.14 6.56
N THR A 133 11.21 -10.25 7.12
CA THR A 133 10.19 -11.19 6.63
C THR A 133 9.35 -10.51 5.56
N MET A 134 9.49 -10.94 4.32
CA MET A 134 8.84 -10.29 3.17
C MET A 134 8.49 -11.26 2.05
N THR A 135 7.58 -10.85 1.17
CA THR A 135 7.23 -11.59 -0.05
C THR A 135 8.27 -11.39 -1.16
N LYS A 136 8.18 -12.23 -2.18
CA LYS A 136 9.18 -12.35 -3.25
C LYS A 136 9.41 -11.04 -4.01
N ASP A 137 8.36 -10.26 -4.26
CA ASP A 137 8.46 -8.96 -4.92
C ASP A 137 9.36 -7.99 -4.14
N LEU A 138 9.22 -7.92 -2.82
CA LEU A 138 10.04 -7.06 -1.96
C LEU A 138 11.48 -7.54 -1.85
N ALA A 139 11.69 -8.85 -1.77
CA ALA A 139 13.04 -9.43 -1.79
C ALA A 139 13.76 -9.11 -3.10
N LEU A 140 13.06 -9.25 -4.23
CA LEU A 140 13.60 -8.91 -5.55
C LEU A 140 13.90 -7.42 -5.70
N ALA A 141 13.06 -6.53 -5.15
CA ALA A 141 13.32 -5.10 -5.12
C ALA A 141 14.60 -4.74 -4.34
N GLN A 142 15.02 -5.58 -3.39
CA GLN A 142 16.29 -5.47 -2.67
C GLN A 142 17.47 -6.16 -3.40
N GLY A 143 17.26 -6.69 -4.60
CA GLY A 143 18.27 -7.47 -5.33
C GLY A 143 18.51 -8.88 -4.79
N LYS A 144 17.65 -9.39 -3.89
CA LYS A 144 17.77 -10.74 -3.31
C LYS A 144 16.97 -11.74 -4.12
N THR A 145 17.64 -12.73 -4.70
CA THR A 145 17.03 -13.71 -5.62
C THR A 145 16.87 -15.11 -5.02
N GLU A 146 17.48 -15.38 -3.86
CA GLU A 146 17.44 -16.70 -3.23
C GLU A 146 16.06 -17.02 -2.64
N ARG A 147 15.64 -18.29 -2.68
CA ARG A 147 14.36 -18.74 -2.10
C ARG A 147 14.27 -18.46 -0.60
N SER A 148 15.39 -18.53 0.12
CA SER A 148 15.52 -18.20 1.54
C SER A 148 15.21 -16.73 1.87
N SER A 149 15.24 -15.84 0.87
CA SER A 149 15.07 -14.39 1.06
C SER A 149 13.62 -13.93 1.14
N TYR A 150 12.64 -14.82 0.93
CA TYR A 150 11.23 -14.48 0.97
C TYR A 150 10.36 -15.62 1.51
N VAL A 151 9.14 -15.29 1.92
CA VAL A 151 8.13 -16.26 2.38
C VAL A 151 6.99 -16.41 1.38
N THR A 152 6.16 -17.43 1.55
CA THR A 152 4.92 -17.59 0.78
C THR A 152 3.89 -16.52 1.16
N THR A 153 2.81 -16.40 0.39
CA THR A 153 1.69 -15.51 0.70
C THR A 153 1.16 -15.76 2.12
N GLU A 154 0.92 -17.03 2.45
CA GLU A 154 0.40 -17.47 3.74
C GLU A 154 1.42 -17.24 4.86
N GLY A 155 2.70 -17.57 4.63
CA GLY A 155 3.74 -17.37 5.63
C GLY A 155 3.96 -15.89 6.00
N PHE A 156 3.74 -14.97 5.06
CA PHE A 156 3.75 -13.53 5.37
C PHE A 156 2.56 -13.13 6.24
N ILE A 157 1.34 -13.60 5.90
CA ILE A 157 0.13 -13.32 6.68
C ILE A 157 0.25 -13.87 8.10
N GLU A 158 0.77 -15.09 8.26
CA GLU A 158 1.02 -15.69 9.57
C GLU A 158 2.03 -14.90 10.40
N ALA A 159 3.13 -14.45 9.78
CA ALA A 159 4.13 -13.63 10.47
C ALA A 159 3.55 -12.29 10.95
N VAL A 160 2.72 -11.64 10.14
CA VAL A 160 2.01 -10.42 10.52
C VAL A 160 1.02 -10.69 11.66
N ALA A 161 0.22 -11.76 11.56
CA ALA A 161 -0.75 -12.13 12.58
C ALA A 161 -0.08 -12.43 13.93
N LYS A 162 1.03 -13.16 13.91
CA LYS A 162 1.84 -13.41 15.11
C LYS A 162 2.32 -12.09 15.74
N ARG A 163 2.89 -11.19 14.93
CA ARG A 163 3.37 -9.90 15.43
C ARG A 163 2.26 -9.04 16.02
N LEU A 164 1.11 -8.99 15.35
CA LEU A 164 -0.05 -8.26 15.84
C LEU A 164 -0.47 -8.80 17.22
N SER A 165 -0.58 -10.13 17.35
CA SER A 165 -0.92 -10.79 18.61
C SER A 165 0.10 -10.54 19.73
N ASP A 166 1.38 -10.42 19.40
CA ASP A 166 2.44 -10.11 20.36
C ASP A 166 2.41 -8.62 20.81
N SER A 167 1.65 -7.76 20.11
CA SER A 167 1.61 -6.29 20.31
C SER A 167 0.28 -5.72 20.81
N LEU A 168 -0.78 -6.53 20.84
CA LEU A 168 -2.09 -6.20 21.39
C LEU A 168 -2.18 -6.61 22.87
#